data_AF-B9TIT4-F1
#
_entry.id   AF-B9TIT4-F1
#
_cell.length_a   1.000
_cell.length_b   1.000
_cell.length_c   1.000
_cell.angle_alpha   90.00
_cell.angle_beta   90.00
_cell.angle_gamma   90.00
#
_symmetry.space_group_name_H-M   'P 1'
#
loop_
_entity.id
_entity.type
_entity.pdbx_description
1 polymer ?
#
loop_
_entity_poly.entity_id
_entity_poly.type
_entity_poly.pdbx_seq_one_letter_code
_entity_poly.pdbx_strand_id
1 'polypeptide(L)'
;MASIEKDPVSGQYTTGHEWDGICELNTPLPKWWVYVFWATIVFSIGYWIVYPAWPTPDGFTPGIWHWSARGLLDQELEEQKTERSAWLSKIQSMAVEDIEKDKTLLNYAMAGGKIAFGDNCAACHGNGGV
;
A
#
# COMPACT_ATOMS: atom_id res chain seq x y z
N MET A 1 -45.65 -2.61 25.14
CA MET A 1 -46.28 -1.73 24.12
C MET A 1 -45.25 -0.69 23.75
N ALA A 2 -45.19 -0.27 22.48
CA ALA A 2 -44.25 0.77 22.11
C ALA A 2 -44.67 2.11 22.76
N SER A 3 -43.81 2.70 23.58
CA SER A 3 -44.02 4.02 24.20
C SER A 3 -43.04 5.02 23.61
N ILE A 4 -43.55 5.89 22.73
CA ILE A 4 -42.74 6.99 22.20
C ILE A 4 -42.65 8.06 23.28
N GLU A 5 -41.42 8.33 23.71
CA GLU A 5 -41.12 9.31 24.76
C GLU A 5 -40.25 10.42 24.20
N LYS A 6 -40.37 11.62 24.76
CA LYS A 6 -39.51 12.75 24.41
C LYS A 6 -38.35 12.80 25.40
N ASP A 7 -37.14 12.55 24.91
CA ASP A 7 -35.94 12.58 25.74
C ASP A 7 -35.69 14.02 26.27
N PRO A 8 -35.59 14.21 27.59
CA PRO A 8 -35.45 15.54 28.18
C PRO A 8 -34.09 16.20 27.88
N VAL A 9 -33.06 15.43 27.52
CA VAL A 9 -31.71 15.96 27.27
C VAL A 9 -31.56 16.43 25.82
N SER A 10 -31.85 15.57 24.85
CA SER A 10 -31.72 15.86 23.42
C SER A 10 -32.95 16.55 22.82
N GLY A 11 -34.11 16.47 23.49
CA GLY A 11 -35.39 16.96 23.00
C GLY A 11 -35.99 16.12 21.86
N GLN A 12 -35.39 14.98 21.54
CA GLN A 12 -35.77 14.09 20.43
C GLN A 12 -36.72 12.99 20.91
N TYR A 13 -37.48 12.42 19.97
CA TYR A 13 -38.37 11.30 20.28
C TYR A 13 -37.64 9.96 20.21
N THR A 14 -38.00 9.03 21.09
CA THR A 14 -37.51 7.64 21.02
C THR A 14 -38.21 6.83 19.93
N THR A 15 -37.64 5.68 19.55
CA THR A 15 -38.23 4.74 18.58
C THR A 15 -39.40 3.93 19.14
N GLY A 16 -39.61 3.96 20.46
CA GLY A 16 -40.76 3.37 21.15
C GLY A 16 -40.50 2.05 21.85
N HIS A 17 -39.35 1.40 21.64
CA HIS A 17 -38.98 0.18 22.37
C HIS A 17 -37.82 0.45 23.33
N GLU A 18 -37.88 -0.21 24.48
CA GLU A 18 -36.81 -0.24 25.48
C GLU A 18 -36.14 -1.62 25.44
N TRP A 19 -34.82 -1.62 25.52
CA TRP A 19 -33.97 -2.80 25.57
C TRP A 19 -33.08 -2.70 26.81
N ASP A 20 -33.48 -3.38 27.90
CA ASP A 20 -32.72 -3.42 29.17
C ASP A 20 -32.37 -2.02 29.71
N GLY A 21 -33.38 -1.14 29.80
CA GLY A 21 -33.19 0.25 30.20
C GLY A 21 -32.64 1.19 29.13
N ILE A 22 -32.31 0.70 27.92
CA ILE A 22 -31.82 1.52 26.80
C ILE A 22 -32.93 1.79 25.79
N CYS A 23 -33.13 3.06 25.46
CA CYS A 23 -34.03 3.50 24.39
C CYS A 23 -33.23 4.16 23.26
N GLU A 24 -33.67 3.99 22.02
CA GLU A 24 -33.03 4.60 20.85
C GLU A 24 -33.69 5.93 20.47
N LEU A 25 -32.89 6.95 20.17
CA LEU A 25 -33.39 8.23 19.66
C LEU A 25 -33.67 8.14 18.16
N ASN A 26 -34.83 8.64 17.74
CA ASN A 26 -35.22 8.75 16.34
C ASN A 26 -34.74 10.09 15.76
N THR A 27 -33.42 10.24 15.66
CA THR A 27 -32.79 11.42 15.04
C THR A 27 -32.41 11.18 13.60
N PRO A 28 -32.56 12.17 12.70
CA PRO A 28 -32.01 12.06 11.37
C PRO A 28 -30.48 11.95 11.43
N LEU A 29 -29.90 11.21 10.48
CA LEU A 29 -28.44 11.13 10.35
C LEU A 29 -27.83 12.53 10.19
N PRO A 30 -26.64 12.79 10.77
CA PRO A 30 -25.96 14.06 10.56
C PRO A 30 -25.72 14.33 9.07
N LYS A 31 -26.09 15.52 8.58
CA LYS A 31 -25.98 15.86 7.15
C LYS A 31 -24.56 15.68 6.60
N TRP A 32 -23.54 16.08 7.38
CA TRP A 32 -22.14 15.92 6.99
C TRP A 32 -21.76 14.44 6.80
N TRP A 33 -22.30 13.53 7.63
CA TRP A 33 -22.06 12.10 7.52
C TRP A 33 -22.66 11.56 6.22
N VAL A 34 -23.88 11.97 5.89
CA VAL A 34 -24.54 11.60 4.62
C VAL A 34 -23.76 12.13 3.42
N TYR A 35 -23.24 13.35 3.48
CA TYR A 35 -22.39 13.91 2.42
C TYR A 35 -21.11 13.11 2.23
N VAL A 36 -20.42 12.75 3.31
CA VAL A 36 -19.20 11.92 3.24
C VAL A 36 -19.55 10.53 2.68
N PHE A 37 -20.64 9.92 3.11
CA PHE A 37 -21.10 8.64 2.60
C PHE A 37 -21.30 8.68 1.07
N TRP A 38 -22.02 9.68 0.56
CA TRP A 38 -22.19 9.85 -0.90
C TRP A 38 -20.89 10.20 -1.62
N ALA A 39 -20.03 11.02 -1.02
CA ALA A 39 -18.71 11.33 -1.59
C ALA A 39 -17.86 10.06 -1.77
N THR A 40 -17.88 9.13 -0.80
CA THR A 40 -17.15 7.86 -0.94
C THR A 40 -17.70 6.99 -2.06
N ILE A 41 -19.03 6.94 -2.26
CA ILE A 41 -19.65 6.23 -3.38
C ILE A 41 -19.21 6.81 -4.72
N VAL A 42 -19.28 8.14 -4.87
CA VAL A 42 -18.85 8.83 -6.08
C VAL A 42 -17.36 8.60 -6.34
N PHE A 43 -16.54 8.64 -5.28
CA PHE A 43 -15.11 8.34 -5.37
C PHE A 43 -14.86 6.91 -5.84
N SER A 44 -15.56 5.91 -5.29
CA SER A 44 -15.43 4.51 -5.72
C SER A 44 -15.78 4.33 -7.20
N ILE A 45 -16.85 4.98 -7.67
CA ILE A 45 -17.23 4.95 -9.09
C ILE A 45 -16.11 5.55 -9.95
N GLY A 46 -15.59 6.72 -9.56
CA GLY A 46 -14.44 7.33 -10.25
C GLY A 46 -13.22 6.42 -10.26
N TYR A 47 -12.92 5.77 -9.13
CA TYR A 47 -11.80 4.86 -8.99
C TYR A 47 -11.91 3.64 -9.92
N TRP A 48 -13.12 3.08 -10.09
CA TRP A 48 -13.37 1.97 -11.02
C TRP A 48 -13.19 2.35 -12.49
N ILE A 49 -13.42 3.62 -12.84
CA ILE A 49 -13.17 4.13 -14.19
C ILE A 49 -11.66 4.26 -14.44
N VAL A 50 -10.91 4.68 -13.43
CA VAL A 50 -9.48 4.97 -13.54
C VAL A 50 -8.62 3.71 -13.49
N TYR A 51 -8.92 2.79 -12.58
CA TYR A 51 -8.10 1.63 -12.25
C TYR A 51 -8.77 0.29 -12.62
N PRO A 52 -7.99 -0.81 -12.67
CA PRO A 52 -8.52 -2.15 -12.71
C PRO A 52 -9.56 -2.41 -11.61
N ALA A 53 -10.74 -2.94 -11.96
CA ALA A 53 -11.84 -3.07 -10.99
C ALA A 53 -12.61 -4.38 -11.09
N TRP A 54 -13.41 -4.56 -12.14
CA TRP A 54 -14.42 -5.62 -12.19
C TRP A 54 -13.94 -6.82 -12.99
N PRO A 55 -14.09 -8.05 -12.49
CA PRO A 55 -13.82 -9.25 -13.29
C PRO A 55 -14.84 -9.38 -14.42
N THR A 56 -14.37 -9.80 -15.58
CA THR A 56 -15.17 -10.15 -16.75
C THR A 56 -14.82 -11.57 -17.19
N PRO A 57 -15.65 -12.26 -18.00
CA PRO A 57 -15.31 -13.59 -18.50
C PRO A 57 -13.94 -13.66 -19.20
N ASP A 58 -13.54 -12.56 -19.83
CA ASP A 58 -12.26 -12.44 -20.56
C ASP A 58 -11.16 -11.73 -19.76
N GLY A 59 -11.35 -11.44 -18.46
CA GLY A 59 -10.35 -10.79 -17.62
C GLY A 59 -10.93 -9.80 -16.60
N PHE A 60 -10.65 -8.51 -16.78
CA PHE A 60 -11.15 -7.45 -15.91
C PHE A 60 -11.26 -6.11 -16.65
N THR A 61 -12.02 -5.15 -16.10
CA THR A 61 -12.08 -3.78 -16.63
C THR A 61 -10.74 -3.07 -16.38
N PRO A 62 -9.96 -2.69 -17.40
CA PRO A 62 -8.58 -2.22 -17.21
C PRO A 62 -8.45 -0.80 -16.63
N GLY A 63 -9.53 -0.02 -16.66
CA GLY A 63 -9.51 1.41 -16.35
C GLY A 63 -8.83 2.25 -17.45
N ILE A 64 -8.94 3.57 -17.36
CA ILE A 64 -8.41 4.51 -18.38
C ILE A 64 -6.88 4.71 -18.31
N TRP A 65 -6.25 4.43 -17.17
CA TRP A 65 -4.79 4.55 -17.03
C TRP A 65 -4.03 3.29 -17.37
N HIS A 66 -4.72 2.17 -17.64
CA HIS A 66 -4.10 0.87 -17.87
C HIS A 66 -3.06 0.50 -16.79
N TRP A 67 -3.26 0.99 -15.57
CA TRP A 67 -2.33 0.79 -14.46
C TRP A 67 -2.36 -0.66 -13.99
N SER A 68 -1.20 -1.21 -13.61
CA SER A 68 -1.13 -2.47 -12.87
C SER A 68 0.03 -2.49 -11.89
N ALA A 69 -0.15 -3.16 -10.75
CA ALA A 69 0.91 -3.32 -9.76
C ALA A 69 2.16 -4.02 -10.32
N ARG A 70 1.96 -4.99 -11.24
CA ARG A 70 3.06 -5.68 -11.93
C ARG A 70 3.79 -4.76 -12.90
N GLY A 71 3.06 -3.98 -13.71
CA GLY A 71 3.68 -3.01 -14.62
C GLY A 71 4.48 -1.94 -13.87
N LEU A 72 3.98 -1.47 -12.72
CA LEU A 72 4.73 -0.54 -11.86
C LEU A 72 6.01 -1.18 -11.31
N LEU A 73 5.93 -2.44 -10.86
CA LEU A 73 7.11 -3.18 -10.39
C LEU A 73 8.15 -3.36 -11.50
N ASP A 74 7.72 -3.72 -12.70
CA ASP A 74 8.64 -3.90 -13.84
C ASP A 74 9.36 -2.59 -14.19
N GLN A 75 8.64 -1.46 -14.16
CA GLN A 75 9.22 -0.13 -14.35
C GLN A 75 10.27 0.20 -13.28
N GLU A 76 9.93 0.03 -12.00
CA GLU A 76 10.86 0.32 -10.88
C GLU A 76 12.10 -0.58 -10.94
N LEU A 77 11.93 -1.87 -11.24
CA LEU A 77 13.06 -2.79 -11.36
C LEU A 77 13.99 -2.39 -12.51
N GLU A 78 13.45 -1.91 -13.63
CA GLU A 78 14.27 -1.48 -14.77
C GLU A 78 14.99 -0.16 -14.50
N GLU A 79 14.35 0.78 -13.81
CA GLU A 79 14.96 2.02 -13.35
C GLU A 79 16.13 1.72 -12.40
N GLN A 80 15.91 0.90 -11.38
CA GLN A 80 16.95 0.48 -10.43
C GLN A 80 18.10 -0.28 -11.10
N LYS A 81 17.82 -1.14 -12.08
CA LYS A 81 18.87 -1.81 -12.87
C LYS A 81 19.70 -0.79 -13.64
N THR A 82 19.04 0.18 -14.29
CA THR A 82 19.70 1.22 -15.08
C THR A 82 20.61 2.06 -14.20
N GLU A 83 20.13 2.53 -13.06
CA GLU A 83 20.91 3.32 -12.09
C GLU A 83 22.16 2.58 -11.60
N ARG A 84 22.03 1.28 -11.31
CA ARG A 84 23.13 0.45 -10.78
C ARG A 84 24.07 -0.06 -11.87
N SER A 85 23.65 -0.05 -13.13
CA SER A 85 24.36 -0.68 -14.25
C SER A 85 25.80 -0.18 -14.42
N ALA A 86 26.05 1.11 -14.22
CA ALA A 86 27.38 1.72 -14.38
C ALA A 86 28.44 1.12 -13.45
N TRP A 87 28.03 0.64 -12.28
CA TRP A 87 28.92 0.01 -11.30
C TRP A 87 28.89 -1.51 -11.39
N LEU A 88 27.69 -2.10 -11.47
CA LEU A 88 27.53 -3.55 -11.52
C LEU A 88 28.14 -4.18 -12.78
N SER A 89 28.07 -3.52 -13.93
CA SER A 89 28.71 -4.01 -15.16
C SER A 89 30.24 -4.08 -15.05
N LYS A 90 30.87 -3.14 -14.33
CA LYS A 90 32.31 -3.17 -14.05
C LYS A 90 32.67 -4.31 -13.11
N ILE A 91 31.91 -4.48 -12.03
CA ILE A 91 32.09 -5.58 -11.08
C ILE A 91 31.93 -6.93 -11.79
N GLN A 92 30.94 -7.06 -12.69
CA GLN A 92 30.67 -8.31 -13.41
C GLN A 92 31.76 -8.68 -14.43
N SER A 93 32.45 -7.68 -15.00
CA SER A 93 33.42 -7.89 -16.09
C SER A 93 34.89 -7.92 -15.64
N MET A 94 35.18 -7.58 -14.39
CA MET A 94 36.54 -7.55 -13.84
C MET A 94 36.81 -8.74 -12.91
N ALA A 95 38.07 -9.19 -12.88
CA ALA A 95 38.54 -10.13 -11.86
C ALA A 95 38.56 -9.45 -10.47
N VAL A 96 38.38 -10.23 -9.41
CA VAL A 96 38.32 -9.71 -8.03
C VAL A 96 39.60 -8.97 -7.66
N GLU A 97 40.76 -9.50 -8.08
CA GLU A 97 42.07 -8.91 -7.81
C GLU A 97 42.23 -7.55 -8.49
N ASP A 98 41.53 -7.30 -9.59
CA ASP A 98 41.54 -6.02 -10.30
C ASP A 98 40.55 -5.03 -9.69
N ILE A 99 39.44 -5.52 -9.13
CA ILE A 99 38.51 -4.71 -8.34
C ILE A 99 39.20 -4.19 -7.07
N GLU A 100 39.98 -5.03 -6.38
CA GLU A 100 40.73 -4.64 -5.17
C GLU A 100 41.73 -3.50 -5.41
N LYS A 101 42.30 -3.42 -6.63
CA LYS A 101 43.24 -2.36 -7.01
C LYS A 101 42.54 -1.02 -7.26
N ASP A 102 41.25 -1.02 -7.64
CA ASP A 102 40.45 0.19 -7.79
C ASP A 102 39.69 0.48 -6.49
N LYS A 103 40.25 1.39 -5.67
CA LYS A 103 39.65 1.79 -4.39
C LYS A 103 38.22 2.31 -4.51
N THR A 104 37.85 2.93 -5.63
CA THR A 104 36.50 3.47 -5.82
C THR A 104 35.52 2.34 -6.07
N LEU A 105 35.88 1.42 -6.97
CA LEU A 105 35.07 0.26 -7.29
C LEU A 105 34.99 -0.71 -6.10
N LEU A 106 36.09 -0.90 -5.37
CA LEU A 106 36.15 -1.70 -4.16
C LEU A 106 35.23 -1.16 -3.07
N ASN A 107 35.23 0.15 -2.82
CA ASN A 107 34.34 0.75 -1.82
C ASN A 107 32.86 0.54 -2.17
N TYR A 108 32.50 0.69 -3.45
CA TYR A 108 31.14 0.42 -3.91
C TYR A 108 30.77 -1.06 -3.75
N ALA A 109 31.65 -1.96 -4.19
CA ALA A 109 31.47 -3.41 -4.10
C ALA A 109 31.33 -3.88 -2.65
N MET A 110 32.15 -3.35 -1.72
CA MET A 110 32.07 -3.69 -0.30
C MET A 110 30.81 -3.13 0.37
N ALA A 111 30.36 -1.93 -0.01
CA ALA A 111 29.11 -1.37 0.51
C ALA A 111 27.90 -2.21 0.10
N GLY A 112 27.78 -2.54 -1.20
CA GLY A 112 26.73 -3.42 -1.70
C GLY A 112 26.86 -4.85 -1.19
N GLY A 113 28.09 -5.36 -1.12
CA GLY A 113 28.43 -6.68 -0.61
C GLY A 113 28.06 -6.86 0.85
N LYS A 114 28.24 -5.84 1.70
CA LYS A 114 27.81 -5.87 3.11
C LYS A 114 26.29 -6.07 3.23
N ILE A 115 25.50 -5.42 2.38
CA ILE A 115 24.04 -5.58 2.35
C ILE A 115 23.69 -7.00 1.88
N ALA A 116 24.23 -7.41 0.72
CA ALA A 116 23.98 -8.73 0.17
C ALA A 116 24.42 -9.87 1.11
N PHE A 117 25.51 -9.69 1.84
CA PHE A 117 25.99 -10.62 2.85
C PHE A 117 25.03 -10.70 4.05
N GLY A 118 24.54 -9.55 4.52
CA GLY A 118 23.52 -9.49 5.57
C GLY A 118 22.25 -10.27 5.20
N ASP A 119 21.76 -10.08 3.99
CA ASP A 119 20.51 -10.71 3.53
C ASP A 119 20.65 -12.21 3.25
N ASN A 120 21.80 -12.64 2.70
CA ASN A 120 21.94 -13.97 2.11
C ASN A 120 22.94 -14.90 2.84
N CYS A 121 23.81 -14.38 3.69
CA CYS A 121 24.93 -15.15 4.26
C CYS A 121 25.01 -15.07 5.79
N ALA A 122 24.63 -13.94 6.40
CA ALA A 122 24.80 -13.68 7.83
C ALA A 122 24.02 -14.64 8.74
N ALA A 123 22.97 -15.27 8.23
CA ALA A 123 22.21 -16.28 8.97
C ALA A 123 23.09 -17.47 9.41
N CYS A 124 24.07 -17.85 8.58
CA CYS A 124 24.99 -18.95 8.87
C CYS A 124 26.41 -18.47 9.27
N HIS A 125 26.85 -17.34 8.73
CA HIS A 125 28.22 -16.81 8.89
C HIS A 125 28.29 -15.60 9.83
N GLY A 126 27.26 -15.36 10.64
CA GLY A 126 27.18 -14.24 11.58
C GLY A 126 27.12 -12.86 10.91
N ASN A 127 26.67 -11.85 11.64
CA ASN A 127 26.55 -10.48 11.10
C ASN A 127 27.91 -9.81 10.77
N GLY A 128 29.01 -10.37 11.28
CA GLY A 128 30.38 -9.90 11.04
C GLY A 128 31.20 -10.74 10.06
N GLY A 129 30.64 -11.83 9.51
CA GLY A 129 31.40 -12.75 8.68
C GLY A 129 32.30 -13.71 9.46
N VAL A 130 31.81 -14.23 10.59
CA VAL A 130 32.50 -15.15 11.51
C VAL A 130 31.69 -16.41 11.77
#